data_AF-A0A838WRJ3-F1
#
_entry.id   AF-A0A838WRJ3-F1
#
_cell.length_a   1.000
_cell.length_b   1.000
_cell.length_c   1.000
_cell.angle_alpha   90.00
_cell.angle_beta   90.00
_cell.angle_gamma   90.00
#
_symmetry.space_group_name_H-M   'P 1'
#
loop_
_entity.id
_entity.type
_entity.pdbx_description
1 polymer ?
#
loop_
_entity_poly.entity_id
_entity_poly.type
_entity_poly.pdbx_seq_one_letter_code
_entity_poly.pdbx_strand_id
1 'polypeptide(L)'
;MILEVIMIANVQHLHGRDTKGAIASLESVAKLPYQHAQDGISYTFSIVPNALGKNSQDKINNLRGMLDAYFYNGGHHINVNVLDQDILVDAMEHPEKYPQLT
;
A
#
# COMPACT_ATOMS: atom_id res chain seq x y z
N MET A 1 21.26 -15.43 10.08
CA MET A 1 21.18 -14.13 9.36
C MET A 1 19.84 -14.16 8.65
N ILE A 2 18.80 -13.70 9.35
CA ILE A 2 17.38 -13.92 9.00
C ILE A 2 16.94 -12.73 8.14
N LEU A 3 16.38 -13.03 6.97
CA LEU A 3 15.87 -12.04 6.02
C LEU A 3 14.43 -11.70 6.39
N GLU A 4 14.19 -10.55 7.04
CA GLU A 4 12.88 -9.90 6.97
C GLU A 4 12.67 -9.42 5.53
N VAL A 5 11.70 -9.99 4.81
CA VAL A 5 11.33 -9.48 3.48
C VAL A 5 10.29 -8.39 3.68
N ILE A 6 10.77 -7.15 3.88
CA ILE A 6 9.93 -5.96 3.82
C ILE A 6 9.78 -5.60 2.35
N MET A 7 8.60 -5.84 1.79
CA MET A 7 8.27 -5.37 0.45
C MET A 7 7.51 -4.05 0.59
N ILE A 8 8.08 -2.96 0.10
CA ILE A 8 7.40 -1.66 0.05
C ILE A 8 6.96 -1.46 -1.39
N ALA A 9 5.66 -1.29 -1.62
CA ALA A 9 5.12 -0.82 -2.88
C ALA A 9 4.42 0.52 -2.71
N ASN A 10 5.02 1.57 -3.25
CA ASN A 10 4.37 2.87 -3.41
C ASN A 10 3.75 2.93 -4.81
N VAL A 11 2.42 2.96 -4.90
CA VAL A 11 1.70 3.13 -6.18
C VAL A 11 1.63 4.61 -6.58
N GLN A 12 2.70 5.32 -6.29
CA GLN A 12 2.94 6.67 -6.77
C GLN A 12 4.41 6.83 -7.12
N HIS A 13 4.98 5.86 -7.86
CA HIS A 13 6.40 5.75 -8.21
C HIS A 13 7.26 5.05 -7.13
N LEU A 14 7.16 3.72 -7.02
CA LEU A 14 8.39 2.92 -6.86
C LEU A 14 9.32 3.26 -8.03
N HIS A 15 10.11 4.33 -7.96
CA HIS A 15 11.18 4.71 -8.91
C HIS A 15 11.17 3.90 -10.24
N GLY A 16 10.15 4.11 -11.07
CA GLY A 16 9.99 3.48 -12.40
C GLY A 16 9.81 1.96 -12.52
N ARG A 17 9.62 1.17 -11.44
CA ARG A 17 9.54 -0.31 -11.52
C ARG A 17 8.14 -0.89 -11.57
N ASP A 18 7.15 -0.28 -10.93
CA ASP A 18 5.75 -0.73 -10.99
C ASP A 18 5.00 0.05 -12.09
N THR A 19 4.89 -0.56 -13.27
CA THR A 19 4.31 0.08 -14.48
C THR A 19 2.85 -0.33 -14.74
N LYS A 20 2.32 -1.29 -13.97
CA LYS A 20 1.01 -1.92 -14.22
C LYS A 20 -0.07 -1.55 -13.20
N GLY A 21 0.24 -0.66 -12.26
CA GLY A 21 -0.70 -0.12 -11.27
C GLY A 21 -0.89 -0.97 -10.01
N ALA A 22 -1.76 -0.48 -9.11
CA ALA A 22 -1.97 -1.02 -7.75
C ALA A 22 -2.29 -2.51 -7.72
N ILE A 23 -3.27 -2.94 -8.52
CA ILE A 23 -3.76 -4.32 -8.53
C ILE A 23 -2.64 -5.28 -8.96
N ALA A 24 -1.86 -4.93 -9.98
CA ALA A 24 -0.77 -5.78 -10.45
C ALA A 24 0.33 -5.95 -9.39
N SER A 25 0.58 -4.93 -8.57
CA SER A 25 1.52 -4.99 -7.45
C SER A 25 1.00 -5.95 -6.38
N LEU A 26 -0.26 -5.80 -5.94
CA LEU A 26 -0.92 -6.69 -4.99
C LEU A 26 -0.88 -8.16 -5.47
N GLU A 27 -1.24 -8.40 -6.73
CA GLU A 27 -1.23 -9.74 -7.36
C GLU A 27 0.16 -10.37 -7.41
N SER A 28 1.21 -9.56 -7.59
CA SER A 28 2.58 -10.07 -7.67
C SER A 28 3.08 -10.53 -6.29
N VAL A 29 2.72 -9.78 -5.24
CA VAL A 29 3.09 -10.11 -3.85
C VAL A 29 2.27 -11.29 -3.34
N ALA A 30 0.98 -11.39 -3.68
CA ALA A 30 0.11 -12.50 -3.27
C ALA A 30 0.63 -13.87 -3.73
N LYS A 31 1.44 -13.93 -4.79
CA LYS A 31 2.03 -15.17 -5.33
C LYS A 31 3.26 -15.66 -4.57
N LEU A 32 3.75 -14.91 -3.58
CA LEU A 32 4.94 -15.31 -2.84
C LEU A 32 4.65 -16.54 -1.96
N PRO A 33 5.52 -17.58 -2.01
CA PRO A 33 5.34 -18.78 -1.23
C PRO A 33 5.57 -18.53 0.27
N TYR A 34 4.50 -18.27 1.02
CA TYR A 34 4.55 -17.95 2.46
C TYR A 34 5.22 -19.02 3.32
N GLN A 35 5.25 -20.29 2.87
CA GLN A 35 6.00 -21.36 3.55
C GLN A 35 7.48 -21.02 3.78
N HIS A 36 8.05 -20.10 3.01
CA HIS A 36 9.43 -19.63 3.16
C HIS A 36 9.58 -18.35 3.98
N ALA A 37 8.47 -17.78 4.47
CA ALA A 37 8.40 -16.53 5.23
C ALA A 37 7.59 -16.70 6.54
N GLN A 38 7.66 -17.89 7.14
CA GLN A 38 6.91 -18.23 8.36
C GLN A 38 7.31 -17.40 9.59
N ASP A 39 8.52 -16.84 9.60
CA ASP A 39 9.01 -15.92 10.64
C ASP A 39 8.43 -14.50 10.47
N GLY A 40 7.68 -14.26 9.40
CA GLY A 40 6.99 -13.01 9.13
C GLY A 40 7.18 -12.53 7.70
N ILE A 41 6.09 -12.07 7.09
CA ILE A 41 6.11 -11.26 5.86
C ILE A 41 5.37 -9.97 6.15
N SER A 42 5.94 -8.84 5.74
CA SER A 42 5.24 -7.56 5.82
C SER A 42 5.25 -6.87 4.48
N TYR A 43 4.07 -6.51 4.01
CA TYR A 43 3.87 -5.78 2.78
C TYR A 43 3.28 -4.41 3.08
N THR A 44 4.04 -3.35 2.85
CA THR A 44 3.54 -1.98 3.00
C THR A 44 3.13 -1.45 1.63
N PHE A 45 1.85 -1.11 1.50
CA PHE A 45 1.23 -0.60 0.29
C PHE A 45 0.77 0.84 0.50
N SER A 46 1.27 1.77 -0.31
CA SER A 46 0.81 3.16 -0.26
C SER A 46 0.07 3.52 -1.54
N ILE A 47 -1.05 4.22 -1.38
CA ILE A 47 -1.88 4.71 -2.48
C ILE A 47 -2.35 6.14 -2.19
N VAL A 48 -2.48 6.95 -3.24
CA VAL A 48 -3.07 8.28 -3.09
C VAL A 48 -4.60 8.22 -3.03
N PRO A 49 -5.26 9.11 -2.26
CA PRO A 49 -6.71 9.10 -2.12
C PRO A 49 -7.46 9.15 -3.46
N ASN A 50 -6.92 9.87 -4.45
CA ASN A 50 -7.56 10.04 -5.77
C ASN A 50 -7.48 8.77 -6.63
N ALA A 51 -6.52 7.89 -6.39
CA ALA A 51 -6.42 6.61 -7.09
C ALA A 51 -7.48 5.60 -6.59
N LEU A 52 -8.01 5.80 -5.39
CA LEU A 52 -9.10 4.98 -4.84
C LEU A 52 -10.48 5.36 -5.41
N GLY A 53 -10.65 6.53 -6.01
CA GLY A 53 -11.93 6.96 -6.58
C GLY A 53 -12.23 8.43 -6.35
N LYS A 54 -13.28 8.94 -7.01
CA LYS A 54 -13.62 10.37 -6.96
C LYS A 54 -14.45 10.74 -5.73
N ASN A 55 -15.37 9.87 -5.32
CA ASN A 55 -16.22 10.07 -4.15
C ASN A 55 -15.88 9.07 -3.04
N SER A 56 -16.37 9.32 -1.84
CA SER A 56 -16.07 8.50 -0.65
C SER A 56 -16.54 7.05 -0.82
N GLN A 57 -17.68 6.81 -1.46
CA GLN A 57 -18.22 5.46 -1.64
C GLN A 57 -17.36 4.65 -2.60
N ASP A 58 -16.92 5.24 -3.71
CA ASP A 58 -15.98 4.63 -4.65
C ASP A 58 -14.67 4.28 -3.95
N LYS A 59 -14.13 5.19 -3.14
CA LYS A 59 -12.88 4.96 -2.40
C LYS A 59 -12.97 3.75 -1.47
N ILE A 60 -14.06 3.65 -0.71
CA ILE A 60 -14.33 2.52 0.18
C ILE A 60 -14.47 1.22 -0.62
N ASN A 61 -15.29 1.23 -1.67
CA ASN A 61 -15.57 0.04 -2.47
C ASN A 61 -14.32 -0.47 -3.19
N ASN A 62 -13.51 0.43 -3.74
CA ASN A 62 -12.29 0.07 -4.45
C ASN A 62 -11.20 -0.42 -3.50
N LEU A 63 -11.02 0.23 -2.34
CA LEU A 63 -10.08 -0.25 -1.32
C LEU A 63 -10.48 -1.66 -0.84
N ARG A 64 -11.77 -1.85 -0.52
CA ARG A 64 -12.31 -3.14 -0.14
C ARG A 64 -12.04 -4.19 -1.23
N GLY A 65 -12.39 -3.90 -2.48
CA GLY A 65 -12.20 -4.84 -3.58
C GLY A 65 -10.74 -5.24 -3.81
N MET A 66 -9.81 -4.29 -3.64
CA MET A 66 -8.38 -4.57 -3.71
C MET A 66 -7.91 -5.48 -2.58
N LEU A 67 -8.36 -5.24 -1.35
CA LEU A 67 -8.03 -6.09 -0.20
C LEU A 67 -8.65 -7.48 -0.34
N ASP A 68 -9.93 -7.56 -0.72
CA ASP A 68 -10.64 -8.81 -0.96
C ASP A 68 -9.89 -9.65 -2.01
N ALA A 69 -9.46 -9.05 -3.12
CA ALA A 69 -8.67 -9.73 -4.15
C ALA A 69 -7.29 -10.18 -3.65
N TYR A 70 -6.56 -9.32 -2.93
CA TYR A 70 -5.24 -9.65 -2.39
C TYR A 70 -5.28 -10.88 -1.47
N PHE A 71 -6.21 -10.90 -0.52
CA PHE A 71 -6.35 -12.03 0.41
C PHE A 71 -6.93 -13.27 -0.27
N TYR A 72 -7.87 -13.10 -1.20
CA TYR A 72 -8.39 -14.22 -1.99
C TYR A 72 -7.26 -14.92 -2.77
N ASN A 73 -6.28 -14.17 -3.28
CA ASN A 73 -5.16 -14.68 -4.05
C ASN A 73 -3.95 -15.14 -3.20
N GLY A 74 -4.11 -15.28 -1.89
CA GLY A 74 -3.07 -15.84 -1.01
C GLY A 74 -2.15 -14.81 -0.36
N GLY A 75 -2.47 -13.52 -0.44
CA GLY A 75 -1.83 -12.50 0.39
C GLY A 75 -2.02 -12.78 1.89
N HIS A 76 -1.00 -12.53 2.69
CA HIS A 76 -1.00 -12.89 4.13
C HIS A 76 -1.06 -11.68 5.07
N HIS A 77 -0.35 -10.60 4.76
CA HIS A 77 -0.27 -9.42 5.61
C HIS A 77 -0.03 -8.19 4.75
N ILE A 78 -0.74 -7.10 5.06
CA ILE A 78 -0.58 -5.82 4.35
C ILE A 78 -0.84 -4.65 5.30
N ASN A 79 0.02 -3.62 5.22
CA ASN A 79 -0.19 -2.31 5.84
C ASN A 79 -0.52 -1.31 4.73
N VAL A 80 -1.70 -0.69 4.80
CA VAL A 80 -2.14 0.26 3.78
C VAL A 80 -2.01 1.69 4.28
N ASN A 81 -1.26 2.50 3.55
CA ASN A 81 -1.19 3.94 3.74
C ASN A 81 -1.99 4.65 2.64
N VAL A 82 -2.91 5.53 3.04
CA VAL A 82 -3.65 6.39 2.12
C VAL A 82 -3.20 7.82 2.31
N LEU A 83 -2.15 8.23 1.61
CA LEU A 83 -1.41 9.46 1.88
C LEU A 83 -1.27 10.30 0.60
N ASP A 84 -1.20 11.61 0.78
CA ASP A 84 -0.89 12.57 -0.28
C ASP A 84 0.49 13.16 -0.02
N GLN A 85 1.41 13.04 -0.98
CA GLN A 85 2.78 13.53 -0.84
C GLN A 85 2.83 15.03 -0.53
N ASP A 86 1.93 15.82 -1.12
CA ASP A 86 1.94 17.26 -0.92
C ASP A 86 1.54 17.61 0.52
N ILE A 87 0.63 16.83 1.11
CA ILE A 87 0.27 16.96 2.54
C ILE A 87 1.45 16.58 3.43
N LEU A 88 2.20 15.53 3.09
CA LEU A 88 3.37 15.13 3.87
C LEU A 88 4.47 16.20 3.84
N VAL A 89 4.72 16.79 2.67
CA VAL A 89 5.69 17.88 2.53
C VAL A 89 5.23 19.13 3.29
N ASP A 90 3.95 19.54 3.19
CA ASP A 90 3.45 20.69 3.97
C ASP A 90 3.50 20.41 5.48
N ALA A 91 3.26 19.17 5.91
CA ALA A 91 3.37 18.79 7.32
C ALA A 91 4.81 18.79 7.85
N MET A 92 5.81 18.55 6.99
CA MET A 92 7.23 18.69 7.38
C MET A 92 7.62 20.15 7.61
N GLU A 93 7.14 21.06 6.74
CA GLU A 93 7.43 22.50 6.83
C GLU A 93 6.57 23.21 7.89
N HIS A 94 5.33 22.73 8.09
CA HIS A 94 4.31 23.33 8.95
C HIS A 94 3.62 22.28 9.85
N PRO A 95 4.36 21.60 10.75
CA PRO A 95 3.82 20.51 11.58
C PRO A 95 2.65 20.95 12.48
N GLU A 96 2.59 22.23 12.86
CA GLU A 96 1.51 22.80 13.67
C GLU A 96 0.14 22.78 12.99
N LYS A 97 0.10 22.72 11.64
CA LYS A 97 -1.15 22.60 10.88
C LYS A 97 -1.72 21.19 10.91
N TYR A 98 -0.90 20.19 11.23
CA TYR A 98 -1.23 18.77 11.12
C TYR A 98 -0.98 17.99 12.42
N PRO A 99 -1.53 18.44 13.57
CA PRO A 99 -1.22 17.85 14.88
C PRO A 99 -1.69 16.40 15.05
N GLN A 100 -2.54 15.90 14.14
CA GLN A 100 -3.14 14.56 14.17
C GLN A 100 -2.84 13.77 12.90
N LEU A 101 -1.83 14.17 12.12
CA LEU A 101 -1.39 13.36 10.98
C LEU A 101 -0.75 12.08 11.51
N THR A 102 -1.25 10.93 11.05
CA THR A 102 -0.82 9.59 11.43
C THR A 102 -0.49 8.77 10.21
#